data_AF-X0S9Y0-F1
#
_entry.id   AF-X0S9Y0-F1
#
_cell.length_a   1.000
_cell.length_b   1.000
_cell.length_c   1.000
_cell.angle_alpha   90.00
_cell.angle_beta   90.00
_cell.angle_gamma   90.00
#
_symmetry.space_group_name_H-M   'P 1'
#
loop_
_entity.id
_entity.type
_entity.pdbx_description
1 polymer ?
#
loop_
_entity_poly.entity_id
_entity_poly.type
_entity_poly.pdbx_seq_one_letter_code
_entity_poly.pdbx_strand_id
1 'polypeptide(L)'
;MSQVIIAIFAGIVAGFCRSLLGFFKNSESEELDWKKLLKAVIIMGITGGVIGLFTSNPLMAFGLSFTGGVTVHELIKAYQNKSFEPE
;
A
#
# COMPACT_ATOMS: atom_id res chain seq x y z
N MET A 1 -6.52 -15.84 18.02
CA MET A 1 -5.63 -15.00 17.21
C MET A 1 -6.15 -13.56 17.32
N SER A 2 -5.31 -12.58 17.69
CA SER A 2 -5.77 -11.20 17.99
C SER A 2 -6.25 -10.49 16.71
N GLN A 3 -7.31 -9.69 16.80
CA GLN A 3 -7.93 -8.98 15.66
C GLN A 3 -6.94 -8.07 14.92
N VAL A 4 -6.02 -7.46 15.66
CA VAL A 4 -4.92 -6.65 15.13
C VAL A 4 -4.03 -7.46 14.20
N ILE A 5 -3.77 -8.73 14.53
CA ILE A 5 -2.94 -9.62 13.70
C ILE A 5 -3.64 -9.88 12.36
N ILE A 6 -4.96 -10.11 12.37
CA ILE A 6 -5.76 -10.33 11.16
C ILE A 6 -5.72 -9.10 10.25
N ALA A 7 -5.82 -7.90 10.82
CA ALA A 7 -5.76 -6.65 10.07
C ALA A 7 -4.36 -6.33 9.53
N ILE A 8 -3.30 -6.70 10.24
CA ILE A 8 -1.92 -6.64 9.73
C ILE A 8 -1.78 -7.55 8.50
N PHE A 9 -2.27 -8.78 8.57
CA PHE A 9 -2.26 -9.69 7.41
C PHE A 9 -3.07 -9.12 6.24
N ALA A 10 -4.24 -8.56 6.50
CA ALA A 10 -5.04 -7.89 5.47
C ALA A 10 -4.26 -6.72 4.82
N GLY A 11 -3.55 -5.91 5.62
CA GLY A 11 -2.69 -4.83 5.12
C GLY A 11 -1.51 -5.35 4.29
N ILE A 12 -0.84 -6.42 4.72
CA ILE A 12 0.25 -7.06 3.97
C ILE A 12 -0.24 -7.55 2.60
N VAL A 13 -1.38 -8.24 2.56
CA VAL A 13 -2.00 -8.73 1.32
C VAL A 13 -2.37 -7.56 0.42
N ALA A 14 -2.92 -6.47 0.97
CA ALA A 14 -3.23 -5.27 0.22
C ALA A 14 -1.97 -4.65 -0.42
N GLY A 15 -0.85 -4.59 0.31
CA GLY A 15 0.44 -4.14 -0.20
C GLY A 15 0.99 -5.02 -1.33
N PHE A 16 0.85 -6.34 -1.20
CA PHE A 16 1.27 -7.28 -2.22
C PHE A 16 0.43 -7.17 -3.50
N CYS A 17 -0.91 -7.14 -3.37
CA CYS A 17 -1.82 -6.92 -4.48
C CYS A 17 -1.51 -5.62 -5.22
N ARG A 18 -1.23 -4.54 -4.47
CA ARG A 18 -0.84 -3.26 -5.06
C ARG A 18 0.45 -3.37 -5.86
N SER A 19 1.49 -3.99 -5.30
CA SER A 19 2.78 -4.09 -5.98
C SER A 19 2.68 -4.96 -7.23
N LEU A 20 1.87 -6.02 -7.19
CA LEU A 20 1.55 -6.85 -8.36
C LEU A 20 0.80 -6.05 -9.42
N LEU A 21 -0.26 -5.31 -9.06
CA LEU A 21 -1.00 -4.47 -10.01
C LEU A 21 -0.11 -3.38 -10.62
N GLY A 22 0.78 -2.78 -9.83
CA GLY A 22 1.79 -1.84 -10.33
C GLY A 22 2.74 -2.48 -11.32
N PHE A 23 3.22 -3.69 -11.03
CA PHE A 23 4.07 -4.47 -11.93
C PHE A 23 3.35 -4.83 -13.23
N PHE A 24 2.12 -5.37 -13.17
CA PHE A 24 1.33 -5.71 -14.37
C PHE A 24 0.96 -4.50 -15.21
N LYS A 25 0.79 -3.32 -14.61
CA LYS A 25 0.46 -2.09 -15.34
C LYS A 25 1.69 -1.42 -15.96
N ASN A 26 2.87 -1.58 -15.36
CA ASN A 26 4.14 -1.01 -15.84
C ASN A 26 5.06 -2.06 -16.51
N SER A 27 4.53 -3.25 -16.83
CA SER A 27 5.31 -4.42 -17.29
C SER A 27 6.02 -4.23 -18.63
N GLU A 28 5.77 -3.14 -19.35
CA GLU A 28 6.52 -2.81 -20.57
C GLU A 28 7.89 -2.16 -20.29
N SER A 29 8.21 -1.71 -19.06
CA SER A 29 9.48 -1.00 -18.81
C SER A 29 10.12 -1.14 -17.43
N GLU A 30 9.47 -1.68 -16.40
CA GLU A 30 10.05 -1.78 -15.05
C GLU A 30 10.34 -3.23 -14.65
N GLU A 31 11.63 -3.56 -14.50
CA GLU A 31 12.03 -4.71 -13.68
C GLU A 31 11.43 -4.58 -12.28
N LEU A 32 10.99 -5.70 -11.72
CA LEU A 32 10.31 -5.75 -10.44
C LEU A 32 11.26 -5.31 -9.32
N ASP A 33 11.16 -4.04 -8.92
CA ASP A 33 11.99 -3.46 -7.85
C ASP A 33 11.51 -3.98 -6.48
N TRP A 34 12.20 -5.01 -6.00
CA TRP A 34 11.98 -5.63 -4.69
C TRP A 34 12.02 -4.63 -3.53
N LYS A 35 12.76 -3.52 -3.64
CA LYS A 35 12.80 -2.49 -2.59
C LYS A 35 11.50 -1.68 -2.57
N LYS A 36 10.92 -1.35 -3.74
CA LYS A 36 9.61 -0.70 -3.84
C LYS A 36 8.51 -1.62 -3.31
N LEU A 37 8.54 -2.91 -3.66
CA LEU A 37 7.59 -3.90 -3.17
C LEU A 37 7.66 -4.03 -1.63
N LEU A 38 8.87 -4.17 -1.07
CA LEU A 38 9.04 -4.30 0.38
C LEU A 38 8.54 -3.05 1.13
N LYS A 39 8.85 -1.85 0.64
CA LYS A 39 8.34 -0.60 1.24
C LYS A 39 6.81 -0.53 1.20
N ALA A 40 6.20 -0.91 0.07
CA ALA A 40 4.75 -0.94 -0.06
C ALA A 40 4.12 -1.93 0.93
N VAL A 41 4.69 -3.13 1.06
CA VAL A 41 4.21 -4.16 2.01
C VAL A 41 4.31 -3.69 3.45
N ILE A 42 5.43 -3.07 3.85
CA ILE A 42 5.63 -2.58 5.23
C ILE A 42 4.63 -1.45 5.55
N ILE A 43 4.52 -0.45 4.68
CA ILE A 43 3.62 0.69 4.89
C ILE A 43 2.19 0.18 5.02
N MET A 44 1.75 -0.67 4.10
CA MET A 44 0.38 -1.20 4.07
C MET A 44 0.10 -2.13 5.25
N GLY A 45 1.08 -2.91 5.70
CA GLY A 45 0.98 -3.72 6.92
C GLY A 45 0.82 -2.88 8.18
N ILE A 46 1.57 -1.77 8.31
CA ILE A 46 1.42 -0.82 9.42
C ILE A 46 0.06 -0.15 9.37
N THR A 47 -0.37 0.32 8.18
CA THR A 47 -1.70 0.94 8.00
C THR A 47 -2.81 -0.05 8.37
N GLY A 48 -2.70 -1.31 7.96
CA GLY A 48 -3.64 -2.37 8.33
C GLY A 48 -3.65 -2.67 9.82
N GLY A 49 -2.49 -2.70 10.48
CA GLY A 49 -2.40 -2.84 11.93
C GLY A 49 -3.08 -1.70 12.68
N VAL A 50 -2.87 -0.45 12.27
CA VAL A 50 -3.54 0.71 12.85
C VAL A 50 -5.04 0.64 12.63
N ILE A 51 -5.50 0.35 11.41
CA ILE A 51 -6.92 0.22 11.09
C ILE A 51 -7.56 -0.91 11.91
N GLY A 52 -6.85 -2.02 12.12
CA GLY A 52 -7.28 -3.15 12.95
C GLY A 52 -7.51 -2.83 14.43
N LEU A 53 -7.01 -1.70 14.92
CA LEU A 53 -7.36 -1.21 16.27
C LEU A 53 -8.77 -0.59 16.30
N PHE A 54 -9.30 -0.18 15.16
CA PHE A 54 -10.55 0.58 15.04
C PHE A 54 -11.66 -0.16 14.28
N THR A 55 -11.35 -1.24 13.57
CA THR A 55 -12.36 -2.08 12.90
C THR A 55 -12.18 -3.55 13.20
N SER A 56 -13.28 -4.22 13.47
CA SER A 56 -13.36 -5.67 13.67
C SER A 56 -13.58 -6.44 12.36
N ASN A 57 -13.85 -5.74 11.25
CA ASN A 57 -14.13 -6.37 9.97
C ASN A 57 -12.86 -6.43 9.09
N PRO A 58 -12.33 -7.63 8.79
CA PRO A 58 -11.09 -7.78 8.03
C PRO A 58 -11.20 -7.32 6.57
N LEU A 59 -12.38 -7.38 5.96
CA LEU A 59 -12.62 -6.85 4.61
C LEU A 59 -12.53 -5.32 4.61
N MET A 60 -13.04 -4.69 5.66
CA MET A 60 -12.96 -3.24 5.83
C MET A 60 -11.51 -2.80 6.09
N ALA A 61 -10.78 -3.57 6.92
CA ALA A 61 -9.36 -3.33 7.15
C ALA A 61 -8.53 -3.44 5.86
N PHE A 62 -8.79 -4.46 5.04
CA PHE A 62 -8.19 -4.59 3.71
C PHE A 62 -8.51 -3.40 2.82
N GLY A 63 -9.79 -3.06 2.64
CA GLY A 63 -10.23 -2.01 1.72
C GLY A 63 -9.68 -0.63 2.09
N LEU A 64 -9.68 -0.29 3.38
CA LEU A 64 -9.11 0.96 3.88
C LEU A 64 -7.59 1.01 3.73
N SER A 65 -6.89 -0.09 4.04
CA SER A 65 -5.44 -0.17 3.84
C SER A 65 -5.09 -0.05 2.36
N PHE A 66 -5.82 -0.75 1.50
CA PHE A 66 -5.62 -0.74 0.05
C PHE A 66 -5.85 0.66 -0.54
N THR A 67 -7.00 1.26 -0.26
CA THR A 67 -7.37 2.59 -0.77
C THR A 67 -6.47 3.68 -0.21
N GLY A 68 -6.19 3.64 1.11
CA GLY A 68 -5.28 4.58 1.76
C GLY A 68 -3.87 4.52 1.17
N GLY A 69 -3.34 3.33 0.92
CA GLY A 69 -2.06 3.16 0.26
C GLY A 69 -2.02 3.64 -1.18
N VAL A 70 -3.13 3.54 -1.91
CA VAL A 70 -3.26 4.16 -3.24
C VAL A 70 -3.19 5.67 -3.14
N THR A 71 -3.99 6.27 -2.27
CA THR A 71 -4.04 7.72 -2.09
C THR A 71 -2.70 8.29 -1.66
N VAL A 72 -2.04 7.68 -0.66
CA VAL A 72 -0.72 8.14 -0.18
C VAL A 72 0.33 8.07 -1.29
N HIS A 73 0.31 7.02 -2.11
CA HIS A 73 1.26 6.90 -3.21
C HIS A 73 1.01 7.89 -4.34
N GLU A 74 -0.25 8.12 -4.71
CA GLU A 74 -0.61 9.15 -5.70
C GLU A 74 -0.24 10.56 -5.18
N LEU A 75 -0.45 10.83 -3.89
CA LEU A 75 0.01 12.07 -3.25
C LEU A 75 1.53 12.21 -3.29
N ILE A 76 2.28 11.16 -2.99
CA ILE A 76 3.75 11.17 -3.06
C ILE A 76 4.22 11.42 -4.50
N LYS A 77 3.63 10.75 -5.50
CA LYS A 77 3.92 10.98 -6.91
C LYS A 77 3.60 12.42 -7.34
N ALA A 78 2.43 12.93 -6.97
CA ALA A 78 2.01 14.29 -7.30
C ALA A 78 2.93 15.34 -6.66
N TYR A 79 3.34 15.11 -5.41
CA TYR A 79 4.30 15.96 -4.72
C TYR A 79 5.68 15.93 -5.39
N GLN A 80 6.18 14.74 -5.75
CA GLN A 80 7.46 14.60 -6.44
C GLN A 80 7.44 15.30 -7.81
N ASN A 81 6.38 15.16 -8.60
CA ASN A 81 6.28 15.82 -9.90
C ASN A 81 6.26 17.36 -9.80
N LYS A 82 5.61 17.94 -8.78
CA LYS A 82 5.64 19.39 -8.54
C LYS A 82 7.03 19.92 -8.18
N SER A 83 7.87 19.12 -7.55
CA SER A 83 9.24 19.51 -7.19
C SER A 83 10.22 19.53 -8.38
N PHE A 84 9.79 19.09 -9.56
CA PHE A 84 10.61 18.99 -10.79
C PHE A 84 10.20 19.99 -11.88
N GLU A 85 9.31 20.93 -11.61
CA GLU A 85 9.20 22.16 -12.41
C GLU A 85 10.12 23.22 -11.76
N PRO A 86 11.40 23.34 -12.18
CA PRO A 86 12.16 24.53 -11.86
C PRO A 86 11.52 25.70 -12.62
N GLU A 87 10.97 26.66 -11.88
CA GLU A 87 10.77 28.02 -12.40
C GLU A 87 12.10 28.65 -12.85
#